data_AF-A0AA39JI90-F1
#
_entry.id   AF-A0AA39JI90-F1
#
_cell.length_a   1.000
_cell.length_b   1.000
_cell.length_c   1.000
_cell.angle_alpha   90.00
_cell.angle_beta   90.00
_cell.angle_gamma   90.00
#
_symmetry.space_group_name_H-M   'P 1'
#
loop_
_entity.id
_entity.type
_entity.pdbx_description
1 polymer ?
#
loop_
_entity_poly.entity_id
_entity_poly.type
_entity_poly.pdbx_seq_one_letter_code
_entity_poly.pdbx_strand_id
1 'polypeptide(L)'
;MARSVLLTVRIIYLPPKAAIFIPEDLEAAIVVLRADLTSLRIPHPKAYTIKILSPGVVRFCWETEMHSTLHTQLSKRIPKLSQGELFKRAISKMSLKQEPGKKLDPPPQPNIKYLLPQHVPDSVFGPQGFVPILESSLGGSAPSESSSSAQIISADSSYPQYAGSECSVPTSGTAEPYPDELETLSRLQSPVSRCTSVKEEATSVVIGKRTSCSLFSPSPAKRYRSRSPSNNDEFSLLHELGSLSEEIKYLAAKQSRIREKLQDLGVSSIPEPDFLSRNQIRDLELEIETERRQRIECETVLMDIRRECRVPFIVPALFDAFIDISKLTTTVVDSLH
;
A
#
# COMPACT_ATOMS: atom_id res chain seq x y z
N MET A 1 -26.95 -26.20 3.40
CA MET A 1 -27.02 -24.72 3.46
C MET A 1 -25.67 -24.17 3.06
N ALA A 2 -25.62 -23.29 2.05
CA ALA A 2 -24.37 -22.64 1.67
C ALA A 2 -23.92 -21.70 2.80
N ARG A 3 -22.61 -21.69 3.10
CA ARG A 3 -22.04 -20.83 4.15
C ARG A 3 -21.82 -19.44 3.56
N SER A 4 -22.33 -18.39 4.22
CA SER A 4 -22.04 -17.02 3.81
C SER A 4 -20.57 -16.67 4.07
N VAL A 5 -19.99 -15.85 3.21
CA VAL A 5 -18.63 -15.33 3.31
C VAL A 5 -18.61 -13.87 2.93
N LEU A 6 -17.95 -13.05 3.76
CA LEU A 6 -17.69 -11.66 3.47
C LEU A 6 -16.32 -11.53 2.81
N LEU A 7 -16.30 -11.05 1.58
CA LEU A 7 -15.07 -10.80 0.82
C LEU A 7 -14.73 -9.33 0.95
N THR A 8 -13.63 -9.02 1.62
CA THR A 8 -13.13 -7.64 1.77
C THR A 8 -11.90 -7.46 0.90
N VAL A 9 -11.92 -6.45 0.04
CA VAL A 9 -10.76 -6.07 -0.76
C VAL A 9 -10.24 -4.72 -0.28
N ARG A 10 -8.91 -4.64 -0.17
CA ARG A 10 -8.18 -3.41 0.16
C ARG A 10 -7.26 -3.06 -1.00
N ILE A 11 -7.35 -1.83 -1.48
CA ILE A 11 -6.50 -1.26 -2.52
C ILE A 11 -5.70 -0.11 -1.92
N ILE A 12 -4.40 -0.09 -2.22
CA ILE A 12 -3.49 1.02 -1.92
C ILE A 12 -3.05 1.62 -3.24
N TYR A 13 -3.40 2.88 -3.47
CA TYR A 13 -3.03 3.65 -4.65
C TYR A 13 -1.69 4.36 -4.45
N LEU A 14 -0.98 4.58 -5.55
CA LEU A 14 0.24 5.39 -5.62
C LEU A 14 -0.10 6.89 -5.57
N PRO A 15 0.84 7.76 -5.13
CA PRO A 15 0.59 9.18 -4.89
C PRO A 15 -0.17 9.97 -5.98
N PRO A 16 0.11 9.79 -7.30
CA PRO A 16 -0.58 10.57 -8.34
C PRO A 16 -2.09 10.36 -8.34
N LYS A 17 -2.55 9.17 -7.96
CA LYS A 17 -3.95 8.78 -7.94
C LYS A 17 -4.55 8.77 -6.54
N ALA A 18 -3.70 8.55 -5.53
CA ALA A 18 -4.07 8.59 -4.12
C ALA A 18 -4.73 9.92 -3.72
N ALA A 19 -4.31 11.04 -4.35
CA ALA A 19 -4.89 12.36 -4.13
C ALA A 19 -6.38 12.49 -4.52
N ILE A 20 -6.91 11.59 -5.35
CA ILE A 20 -8.34 11.56 -5.71
C ILE A 20 -9.17 10.86 -4.61
N PHE A 21 -8.54 9.97 -3.86
CA PHE A 21 -9.19 9.16 -2.83
C PHE A 21 -9.16 9.88 -1.48
N ILE A 22 -9.86 11.01 -1.39
CA ILE A 22 -10.02 11.79 -0.16
C ILE A 22 -11.42 11.48 0.43
N PRO A 23 -11.58 11.28 1.76
CA PRO A 23 -12.87 10.92 2.35
C PRO A 23 -14.03 11.89 2.05
N GLU A 24 -13.73 13.15 1.76
CA GLU A 24 -14.71 14.21 1.49
C GLU A 24 -15.37 14.08 0.12
N ASP A 25 -14.70 13.47 -0.87
CA ASP A 25 -15.20 13.33 -2.24
C ASP A 25 -15.36 11.85 -2.65
N LEU A 26 -16.27 11.18 -1.94
CA LEU A 26 -16.52 9.76 -2.15
C LEU A 26 -17.07 9.46 -3.55
N GLU A 27 -17.88 10.34 -4.14
CA GLU A 27 -18.49 10.11 -5.46
C GLU A 27 -17.44 10.10 -6.57
N ALA A 28 -16.53 11.08 -6.60
CA ALA A 28 -15.43 11.08 -7.57
C ALA A 28 -14.53 9.84 -7.39
N ALA A 29 -14.23 9.48 -6.14
CA ALA A 29 -13.46 8.29 -5.82
C ALA A 29 -14.15 6.98 -6.30
N ILE A 30 -15.47 6.88 -6.18
CA ILE A 30 -16.24 5.71 -6.66
C ILE A 30 -16.15 5.58 -8.20
N VAL A 31 -16.24 6.69 -8.93
CA VAL A 31 -16.11 6.68 -10.39
C VAL A 31 -14.75 6.16 -10.83
N VAL A 32 -13.67 6.69 -10.23
CA VAL A 32 -12.30 6.24 -10.54
C VAL A 32 -12.08 4.79 -10.16
N LEU A 33 -12.53 4.37 -8.96
CA LEU A 33 -12.45 2.99 -8.52
C LEU A 33 -13.16 2.05 -9.49
N ARG A 34 -14.37 2.37 -9.95
CA ARG A 34 -15.12 1.53 -10.89
C ARG A 34 -14.43 1.43 -12.24
N ALA A 35 -13.80 2.50 -12.73
CA ALA A 35 -13.00 2.44 -13.96
C ALA A 35 -11.84 1.43 -13.81
N ASP A 36 -11.13 1.48 -12.69
CA ASP A 36 -10.02 0.55 -12.42
C ASP A 36 -10.48 -0.91 -12.28
N LEU A 37 -11.55 -1.14 -11.53
CA LEU A 37 -12.12 -2.48 -11.36
C LEU A 37 -12.62 -3.05 -12.69
N THR A 38 -13.24 -2.23 -13.54
CA THR A 38 -13.65 -2.63 -14.90
C THR A 38 -12.44 -3.07 -15.72
N SER A 39 -11.38 -2.28 -15.68
CA SER A 39 -10.14 -2.56 -16.40
C SER A 39 -9.47 -3.84 -15.89
N LEU A 40 -9.57 -4.13 -14.58
CA LEU A 40 -9.08 -5.38 -13.97
C LEU A 40 -10.03 -6.58 -14.16
N ARG A 41 -11.17 -6.38 -14.82
CA ARG A 41 -12.27 -7.37 -14.94
C ARG A 41 -12.77 -7.87 -13.59
N ILE A 42 -12.84 -6.98 -12.62
CA ILE A 42 -13.38 -7.22 -11.29
C ILE A 42 -14.79 -6.62 -11.23
N PRO A 43 -15.81 -7.38 -10.79
CA PRO A 43 -17.17 -6.87 -10.66
C PRO A 43 -17.23 -5.66 -9.72
N HIS A 44 -18.21 -4.79 -9.89
CA HIS A 44 -18.30 -3.57 -9.07
C HIS A 44 -18.93 -3.86 -7.70
N PRO A 45 -18.36 -3.32 -6.61
CA PRO A 45 -19.01 -3.35 -5.31
C PRO A 45 -20.17 -2.35 -5.26
N LYS A 46 -21.08 -2.56 -4.31
CA LYS A 46 -22.16 -1.60 -4.04
C LYS A 46 -21.58 -0.32 -3.44
N ALA A 47 -22.10 0.85 -3.81
CA ALA A 47 -21.55 2.15 -3.39
C ALA A 47 -21.36 2.26 -1.87
N TYR A 48 -22.37 1.89 -1.08
CA TYR A 48 -22.33 1.96 0.39
C TYR A 48 -21.33 1.00 1.05
N THR A 49 -20.80 0.01 0.31
CA THR A 49 -19.77 -0.91 0.83
C THR A 49 -18.36 -0.35 0.68
N ILE A 50 -18.19 0.72 -0.11
CA ILE A 50 -16.91 1.36 -0.38
C ILE A 50 -16.62 2.37 0.72
N LYS A 51 -15.43 2.27 1.32
CA LYS A 51 -14.94 3.14 2.38
C LYS A 51 -13.51 3.58 2.05
N ILE A 52 -13.26 4.88 2.17
CA ILE A 52 -11.91 5.45 2.09
C ILE A 52 -11.37 5.47 3.52
N LEU A 53 -10.33 4.69 3.79
CA LEU A 53 -9.76 4.56 5.13
C LEU A 53 -8.75 5.68 5.42
N SER A 54 -7.98 6.05 4.41
CA SER A 54 -7.01 7.14 4.42
C SER A 54 -6.77 7.59 2.97
N PRO A 55 -6.09 8.73 2.72
CA PRO A 55 -5.73 9.15 1.37
C PRO A 55 -5.06 8.01 0.59
N GLY A 56 -5.64 7.65 -0.55
CA GLY A 56 -5.17 6.55 -1.40
C GLY A 56 -5.43 5.12 -0.90
N VAL A 57 -6.10 4.93 0.23
CA VAL A 57 -6.42 3.59 0.74
C VAL A 57 -7.93 3.36 0.74
N VAL A 58 -8.36 2.45 -0.13
CA VAL A 58 -9.78 2.15 -0.33
C VAL A 58 -10.07 0.72 0.09
N ARG A 59 -11.18 0.54 0.80
CA ARG A 59 -11.71 -0.76 1.23
C ARG A 59 -13.13 -0.92 0.71
N PHE A 60 -13.46 -2.09 0.17
CA PHE A 60 -14.85 -2.44 -0.19
C PHE A 60 -15.10 -3.92 0.01
N CYS A 61 -16.37 -4.33 -0.02
CA CYS A 61 -16.71 -5.72 0.28
C CYS A 61 -17.96 -6.24 -0.44
N TRP A 62 -18.01 -7.58 -0.57
CA TRP A 62 -19.16 -8.33 -1.07
C TRP A 62 -19.57 -9.38 -0.05
N GLU A 63 -20.87 -9.46 0.23
CA GLU A 63 -21.47 -10.63 0.87
C GLU A 63 -21.86 -11.62 -0.21
N THR A 64 -21.37 -12.85 -0.08
CA THR A 64 -21.65 -13.91 -1.04
C THR A 64 -21.62 -15.28 -0.35
N GLU A 65 -21.89 -16.33 -1.10
CA GLU A 65 -21.79 -17.70 -0.62
C GLU A 65 -20.41 -18.28 -0.92
N MET A 66 -19.91 -19.13 -0.02
CA MET A 66 -18.71 -19.93 -0.26
C MET A 66 -18.88 -20.73 -1.55
N HIS A 67 -17.86 -20.73 -2.41
CA HIS A 67 -17.86 -21.36 -3.73
C HIS A 67 -18.84 -20.76 -4.75
N SER A 68 -19.45 -19.62 -4.46
CA SER A 68 -20.15 -18.86 -5.49
C SER A 68 -19.22 -18.52 -6.66
N THR A 69 -19.82 -18.22 -7.82
CA THR A 69 -19.07 -17.77 -9.00
C THR A 69 -18.23 -16.53 -8.68
N LEU A 70 -18.81 -15.57 -7.96
CA LEU A 70 -18.12 -14.37 -7.48
C LEU A 70 -16.94 -14.71 -6.57
N HIS A 71 -17.16 -15.56 -5.56
CA HIS A 71 -16.11 -16.00 -4.62
C HIS A 71 -14.94 -16.66 -5.34
N THR A 72 -15.24 -17.60 -6.22
CA THR A 72 -14.24 -18.34 -7.00
C THR A 72 -13.48 -17.41 -7.96
N GLN A 73 -14.18 -16.48 -8.61
CA GLN A 73 -13.55 -15.51 -9.50
C GLN A 73 -12.60 -14.58 -8.74
N LEU A 74 -13.05 -13.97 -7.65
CA LEU A 74 -12.23 -13.03 -6.88
C LEU A 74 -11.04 -13.70 -6.21
N SER A 75 -11.26 -14.87 -5.58
CA SER A 75 -10.18 -15.63 -4.92
C SER A 75 -9.13 -16.14 -5.90
N LYS A 76 -9.50 -16.48 -7.13
CA LYS A 76 -8.57 -16.89 -8.17
C LYS A 76 -7.89 -15.70 -8.86
N ARG A 77 -8.59 -14.57 -9.03
CA ARG A 77 -8.11 -13.46 -9.86
C ARG A 77 -7.19 -12.51 -9.10
N ILE A 78 -7.59 -12.06 -7.90
CA ILE A 78 -6.84 -11.03 -7.16
C ILE A 78 -5.40 -11.45 -6.84
N PRO A 79 -5.13 -12.67 -6.34
CA PRO A 79 -3.74 -13.11 -6.07
C PRO A 79 -2.90 -13.33 -7.34
N LYS A 80 -3.53 -13.44 -8.51
CA LYS A 80 -2.86 -13.65 -9.80
C LYS A 80 -2.63 -12.36 -10.58
N LEU A 81 -3.07 -11.21 -10.06
CA LEU A 81 -2.80 -9.93 -10.70
C LEU A 81 -1.30 -9.66 -10.64
N SER A 82 -0.72 -9.42 -11.80
CA SER A 82 0.70 -9.07 -11.87
C SER A 82 0.93 -7.67 -11.34
N GLN A 83 2.10 -7.42 -10.73
CA GLN A 83 2.45 -6.09 -10.26
C GLN A 83 2.40 -5.06 -11.38
N GLY A 84 2.77 -5.44 -12.62
CA GLY A 84 2.67 -4.57 -13.79
C GLY A 84 1.24 -4.19 -14.17
N GLU A 85 0.26 -5.09 -14.02
CA GLU A 85 -1.16 -4.74 -14.23
C GLU A 85 -1.67 -3.74 -13.17
N LEU A 86 -1.22 -3.87 -11.92
CA LEU A 86 -1.58 -2.96 -10.85
C LEU A 86 -0.91 -1.58 -11.05
N PHE A 87 0.38 -1.56 -11.37
CA PHE A 87 1.15 -0.33 -11.54
C PHE A 87 0.62 0.54 -12.69
N LYS A 88 0.20 -0.07 -13.80
CA LYS A 88 -0.49 0.62 -14.92
C LYS A 88 -1.72 1.43 -14.49
N ARG A 89 -2.31 1.11 -13.34
CA ARG A 89 -3.50 1.78 -12.78
C ARG A 89 -3.17 2.64 -11.58
N ALA A 90 -1.88 2.88 -11.33
CA ALA A 90 -1.36 3.51 -10.14
C ALA A 90 -1.83 2.81 -8.86
N ILE A 91 -1.95 1.47 -8.89
CA ILE A 91 -2.24 0.64 -7.72
C ILE A 91 -0.91 0.05 -7.23
N SER A 92 -0.53 0.38 -6.00
CA SER A 92 0.66 -0.16 -5.34
C SER A 92 0.42 -1.59 -4.88
N LYS A 93 -0.72 -1.85 -4.23
CA LYS A 93 -1.05 -3.14 -3.62
C LYS A 93 -2.55 -3.38 -3.62
N MET A 94 -2.93 -4.62 -3.88
CA MET A 94 -4.31 -5.10 -3.78
C MET A 94 -4.34 -6.40 -2.96
N SER A 95 -5.17 -6.46 -1.94
CA SER A 95 -5.33 -7.67 -1.10
C SER A 95 -6.78 -8.04 -0.91
N LEU A 96 -7.04 -9.36 -0.85
CA LEU A 96 -8.34 -9.96 -0.59
C LEU A 96 -8.32 -10.68 0.76
N LYS A 97 -9.23 -10.30 1.65
CA LYS A 97 -9.50 -10.98 2.92
C LYS A 97 -10.87 -11.67 2.84
N GLN A 98 -10.93 -12.93 3.25
CA GLN A 98 -12.16 -13.72 3.29
C GLN A 98 -12.55 -13.96 4.74
N GLU A 99 -13.79 -13.62 5.11
CA GLU A 99 -14.29 -13.76 6.48
C GLU A 99 -15.57 -14.62 6.46
N PRO A 100 -15.46 -15.95 6.66
CA PRO A 100 -16.61 -16.84 6.66
C PRO A 100 -17.52 -16.55 7.86
N GLY A 101 -18.84 -16.62 7.66
CA GLY A 101 -19.85 -16.40 8.70
C GLY A 101 -20.10 -14.95 9.10
N LYS A 102 -19.34 -13.99 8.55
CA LYS A 102 -19.64 -12.55 8.73
C LYS A 102 -20.68 -12.08 7.73
N LYS A 103 -21.57 -11.20 8.19
CA LYS A 103 -22.57 -10.51 7.38
C LYS A 103 -22.20 -9.05 7.22
N LEU A 104 -22.65 -8.43 6.14
CA LEU A 104 -22.56 -6.98 5.99
C LEU A 104 -23.47 -6.31 7.02
N ASP A 105 -23.00 -5.19 7.58
CA ASP A 105 -23.89 -4.29 8.30
C ASP A 105 -25.00 -3.84 7.34
N PRO A 106 -26.26 -3.79 7.79
CA PRO A 106 -27.35 -3.31 6.94
C PRO A 106 -27.00 -1.91 6.44
N PRO A 107 -27.28 -1.59 5.15
CA PRO A 107 -27.02 -0.27 4.63
C PRO A 107 -27.69 0.77 5.55
N PRO A 108 -27.04 1.91 5.83
CA PRO A 108 -27.66 2.96 6.61
C PRO A 108 -28.99 3.27 5.95
N GLN A 109 -30.09 3.10 6.71
CA GLN A 109 -31.40 3.41 6.17
C GLN A 109 -31.35 4.86 5.68
N PRO A 110 -31.80 5.14 4.44
CA PRO A 110 -31.85 6.51 3.98
C PRO A 110 -32.60 7.28 5.05
N ASN A 111 -31.97 8.31 5.60
CA ASN A 111 -32.63 9.20 6.54
C ASN A 111 -33.64 10.01 5.73
N ILE A 112 -34.71 9.33 5.34
CA ILE A 112 -35.95 9.93 4.90
C ILE A 112 -36.43 10.59 6.17
N LYS A 113 -35.94 11.82 6.41
CA LYS A 113 -36.72 12.81 7.11
C LYS A 113 -37.99 12.87 6.29
N TYR A 114 -38.96 12.05 6.68
CA TYR A 114 -40.31 12.19 6.22
C TYR A 114 -40.56 13.68 6.42
N LEU A 115 -40.63 14.41 5.30
CA LEU A 115 -41.15 15.75 5.30
C LEU A 115 -42.53 15.55 5.90
N LEU A 116 -42.61 15.76 7.21
CA LEU A 116 -43.85 15.72 7.95
C LEU A 116 -44.79 16.57 7.11
N PRO A 117 -45.90 16.01 6.60
CA PRO A 117 -46.81 16.77 5.76
C PRO A 117 -47.06 18.07 6.50
N GLN A 118 -46.57 19.19 5.96
CA GLN A 118 -46.89 20.48 6.51
C GLN A 118 -48.40 20.55 6.43
N HIS A 119 -49.04 20.41 7.58
CA HIS A 119 -50.46 20.55 7.75
C HIS A 119 -50.79 21.94 7.20
N VAL A 120 -51.32 21.99 5.98
CA VAL A 120 -51.90 23.20 5.43
C VAL A 120 -53.06 23.51 6.37
N PRO A 121 -53.08 24.66 7.07
CA PRO A 121 -54.24 25.02 7.84
C PRO A 121 -55.42 25.18 6.88
N ASP A 122 -56.52 24.50 7.19
CA ASP A 122 -57.79 24.56 6.47
C ASP A 122 -58.23 26.02 6.28
N SER A 123 -57.87 26.59 5.13
CA SER A 123 -58.39 27.86 4.68
C SER A 123 -59.74 27.61 4.03
N VAL A 124 -60.77 27.73 4.87
CA VAL A 124 -62.08 28.34 4.58
C VAL A 124 -62.42 28.40 3.09
N PHE A 125 -63.07 27.34 2.60
CA PHE A 125 -63.86 27.42 1.37
C PHE A 125 -65.07 28.31 1.63
N GLY A 126 -65.03 29.54 1.11
CA GLY A 126 -66.22 30.32 0.83
C GLY A 126 -66.95 29.75 -0.40
N PRO A 127 -68.28 29.67 -0.39
CA PRO A 127 -69.05 29.25 -1.55
C PRO A 127 -69.37 30.47 -2.40
N GLN A 128 -69.01 30.46 -3.68
CA GLN A 128 -69.83 30.98 -4.80
C GLN A 128 -69.02 31.02 -6.11
N GLY A 129 -69.67 30.58 -7.19
CA GLY A 129 -69.30 31.01 -8.54
C GLY A 129 -69.07 29.90 -9.56
N PHE A 130 -70.14 29.20 -9.93
CA PHE A 130 -70.26 28.57 -11.26
C PHE A 130 -70.04 29.60 -12.38
N VAL A 131 -69.26 29.27 -13.43
CA VAL A 131 -69.66 29.25 -14.86
C VAL A 131 -68.50 28.72 -15.76
N PRO A 132 -68.77 28.28 -17.01
CA PRO A 132 -68.20 27.04 -17.54
C PRO A 132 -67.51 27.16 -18.92
N ILE A 133 -67.01 26.02 -19.42
CA ILE A 133 -66.80 25.64 -20.84
C ILE A 133 -65.79 26.46 -21.66
N LEU A 134 -64.72 25.79 -22.12
CA LEU A 134 -64.40 25.74 -23.55
C LEU A 134 -63.53 24.52 -23.89
N GLU A 135 -64.06 23.66 -24.76
CA GLU A 135 -63.33 22.66 -25.55
C GLU A 135 -62.50 23.33 -26.64
N SER A 136 -61.29 22.82 -26.91
CA SER A 136 -60.61 22.78 -28.22
C SER A 136 -59.41 21.83 -28.06
N SER A 137 -59.45 20.56 -28.48
CA SER A 137 -59.39 20.03 -29.85
C SER A 137 -58.06 20.26 -30.57
N LEU A 138 -57.44 19.15 -31.01
CA LEU A 138 -56.35 19.01 -31.99
C LEU A 138 -55.01 19.62 -31.57
N GLY A 139 -53.87 18.93 -31.61
CA GLY A 139 -53.41 17.89 -32.51
C GLY A 139 -51.98 18.29 -32.93
N GLY A 140 -51.03 17.36 -32.98
CA GLY A 140 -49.73 17.67 -33.58
C GLY A 140 -48.53 16.97 -32.97
N SER A 141 -48.10 15.94 -33.68
CA SER A 141 -46.70 15.73 -34.09
C SER A 141 -45.71 15.18 -33.06
N ALA A 142 -45.40 13.89 -33.28
CA ALA A 142 -44.14 13.25 -32.95
C ALA A 142 -42.93 14.02 -33.51
N PRO A 143 -41.77 13.86 -32.86
CA PRO A 143 -40.48 13.78 -33.55
C PRO A 143 -39.87 12.39 -33.25
N SER A 144 -39.87 11.48 -34.22
CA SER A 144 -38.73 11.28 -35.14
C SER A 144 -37.44 10.91 -34.40
N GLU A 145 -37.24 9.60 -34.30
CA GLU A 145 -35.96 8.95 -34.02
C GLU A 145 -34.91 9.46 -35.01
N SER A 146 -33.90 10.16 -34.50
CA SER A 146 -32.69 10.48 -35.23
C SER A 146 -31.63 9.43 -34.92
N SER A 147 -31.55 8.45 -35.81
CA SER A 147 -30.37 7.63 -36.02
C SER A 147 -29.18 8.55 -36.35
N SER A 148 -28.21 8.64 -35.44
CA SER A 148 -26.91 9.25 -35.74
C SER A 148 -25.86 8.15 -35.82
N SER A 149 -25.64 7.72 -37.06
CA SER A 149 -24.50 6.92 -37.49
C SER A 149 -23.24 7.78 -37.41
N ALA A 150 -22.44 7.61 -36.37
CA ALA A 150 -21.07 8.13 -36.35
C ALA A 150 -20.16 7.13 -37.07
N GLN A 151 -19.56 7.64 -38.14
CA GLN A 151 -18.75 6.93 -39.10
C GLN A 151 -17.46 6.37 -38.48
N ILE A 152 -17.15 5.19 -38.98
CA ILE A 152 -15.87 4.49 -38.93
C ILE A 152 -14.80 5.40 -39.54
N ILE A 153 -13.84 5.86 -38.73
CA ILE A 153 -12.54 6.30 -39.24
C ILE A 153 -11.56 5.18 -38.89
N SER A 154 -11.34 4.31 -39.88
CA SER A 154 -10.23 3.37 -39.91
C SER A 154 -8.93 4.17 -39.98
N ALA A 155 -8.13 4.11 -38.93
CA ALA A 155 -6.72 4.47 -39.01
C ALA A 155 -5.94 3.20 -39.36
N ASP A 156 -5.42 3.18 -40.59
CA ASP A 156 -4.43 2.22 -41.08
C ASP A 156 -3.25 2.15 -40.10
N SER A 157 -3.12 1.01 -39.42
CA SER A 157 -1.90 0.63 -38.69
C SER A 157 -1.21 -0.45 -39.50
N SER A 158 -0.39 -0.01 -40.45
CA SER A 158 0.55 -0.83 -41.19
C SER A 158 1.69 -1.28 -40.26
N TYR A 159 1.57 -2.48 -39.69
CA TYR A 159 2.70 -3.18 -39.08
C TYR A 159 3.55 -3.83 -40.17
N PRO A 160 4.89 -3.73 -40.13
CA PRO A 160 5.74 -4.51 -41.00
C PRO A 160 5.73 -5.99 -40.58
N GLN A 161 5.42 -6.85 -41.55
CA GLN A 161 5.63 -8.29 -41.49
C GLN A 161 7.12 -8.57 -41.25
N TYR A 162 7.46 -9.12 -40.07
CA TYR A 162 8.70 -9.88 -39.92
C TYR A 162 8.40 -11.34 -40.27
N ALA A 163 8.94 -11.74 -41.42
CA ALA A 163 8.95 -13.10 -41.92
C ALA A 163 9.81 -14.01 -41.04
N GLY A 164 9.52 -15.31 -41.16
CA GLY A 164 9.98 -16.41 -40.33
C GLY A 164 11.46 -16.48 -40.02
N SER A 165 11.73 -17.01 -38.83
CA SER A 165 12.94 -17.81 -38.60
C SER A 165 12.53 -19.04 -37.80
N GLU A 166 12.31 -20.13 -38.53
CA GLU A 166 12.20 -21.47 -38.01
C GLU A 166 13.59 -21.89 -37.52
N CYS A 167 13.73 -22.16 -36.23
CA CYS A 167 14.84 -22.95 -35.71
C CYS A 167 14.26 -24.22 -35.09
N SER A 168 14.37 -25.29 -35.86
CA SER A 168 14.10 -26.65 -35.43
C SER A 168 15.38 -27.32 -34.90
N VAL A 169 15.17 -28.32 -34.03
CA VAL A 169 16.03 -29.50 -33.76
C VAL A 169 17.12 -29.34 -32.65
N PRO A 170 17.51 -30.39 -31.87
CA PRO A 170 16.91 -31.72 -31.62
C PRO A 170 16.63 -32.07 -30.16
N THR A 171 15.69 -33.00 -30.01
CA THR A 171 15.51 -33.93 -28.89
C THR A 171 16.62 -35.01 -28.88
N SER A 172 17.16 -35.33 -27.70
CA SER A 172 17.89 -36.58 -27.40
C SER A 172 17.79 -36.77 -25.87
N GLY A 173 17.03 -37.75 -25.37
CA GLY A 173 17.55 -39.03 -24.85
C GLY A 173 18.04 -38.87 -23.40
N THR A 174 17.82 -39.72 -22.39
CA THR A 174 17.42 -41.12 -22.29
C THR A 174 17.33 -41.44 -20.78
N ALA A 175 16.30 -42.21 -20.36
CA ALA A 175 16.18 -43.13 -19.22
C ALA A 175 16.65 -42.77 -17.77
N GLU A 176 15.69 -42.70 -16.82
CA GLU A 176 15.41 -43.64 -15.69
C GLU A 176 16.58 -44.34 -14.94
N PRO A 177 16.38 -44.91 -13.71
CA PRO A 177 15.95 -44.35 -12.40
C PRO A 177 16.83 -44.94 -11.23
N TYR A 178 16.35 -44.90 -9.96
CA TYR A 178 16.83 -45.56 -8.70
C TYR A 178 17.58 -44.68 -7.63
N PRO A 179 17.53 -45.04 -6.32
CA PRO A 179 17.04 -44.21 -5.20
C PRO A 179 17.98 -44.29 -3.95
N ASP A 180 17.42 -44.00 -2.76
CA ASP A 180 17.93 -44.30 -1.40
C ASP A 180 19.20 -43.58 -0.94
N GLU A 181 19.41 -43.25 0.33
CA GLU A 181 18.63 -43.09 1.56
C GLU A 181 19.62 -42.46 2.59
N LEU A 182 19.16 -42.22 3.82
CA LEU A 182 19.91 -41.91 5.05
C LEU A 182 20.13 -40.43 5.41
N GLU A 183 19.24 -39.98 6.31
CA GLU A 183 19.54 -39.56 7.68
C GLU A 183 21.00 -39.17 7.99
N THR A 184 21.22 -38.00 8.60
CA THR A 184 21.86 -37.91 9.92
C THR A 184 21.61 -36.53 10.56
N LEU A 185 21.12 -36.61 11.80
CA LEU A 185 21.05 -35.62 12.87
C LEU A 185 22.19 -34.58 12.89
N SER A 186 21.88 -33.31 13.18
CA SER A 186 22.75 -32.48 14.04
C SER A 186 22.02 -31.30 14.68
N ARG A 187 21.93 -31.45 16.01
CA ARG A 187 21.44 -30.56 17.04
C ARG A 187 22.64 -29.79 17.59
N LEU A 188 22.71 -28.46 17.44
CA LEU A 188 23.61 -27.58 18.18
C LEU A 188 22.86 -26.24 18.40
N GLN A 189 22.27 -26.04 19.57
CA GLN A 189 22.88 -25.40 20.75
C GLN A 189 23.35 -23.96 20.47
N SER A 190 22.55 -23.03 21.00
CA SER A 190 22.80 -21.61 21.20
C SER A 190 24.07 -21.35 22.03
N PRO A 191 24.91 -20.37 21.67
CA PRO A 191 26.00 -19.94 22.53
C PRO A 191 25.50 -18.91 23.56
N VAL A 192 25.83 -19.21 24.81
CA VAL A 192 25.86 -18.30 25.96
C VAL A 192 27.00 -17.30 25.75
N SER A 193 26.68 -16.01 25.61
CA SER A 193 27.70 -14.94 25.64
C SER A 193 28.02 -14.58 27.08
N ARG A 194 29.25 -14.89 27.50
CA ARG A 194 29.87 -14.45 28.75
C ARG A 194 31.24 -13.84 28.45
N CYS A 195 31.52 -12.75 29.16
CA CYS A 195 32.84 -12.16 29.44
C CYS A 195 33.50 -11.41 28.26
N THR A 196 34.30 -10.36 28.42
CA THR A 196 35.10 -9.81 29.52
C THR A 196 35.34 -8.32 29.26
N SER A 197 35.45 -7.52 30.32
CA SER A 197 36.08 -6.20 30.25
C SER A 197 37.58 -6.35 29.97
N VAL A 198 38.11 -5.59 29.01
CA VAL A 198 39.54 -5.45 28.76
C VAL A 198 39.89 -3.98 28.85
N LYS A 199 40.89 -3.71 29.68
CA LYS A 199 41.48 -2.41 29.98
C LYS A 199 42.19 -1.85 28.73
N GLU A 200 41.94 -0.60 28.40
CA GLU A 200 42.71 0.15 27.42
C GLU A 200 44.09 0.51 27.98
N GLU A 201 45.12 0.08 27.27
CA GLU A 201 46.52 0.39 27.52
C GLU A 201 46.97 1.46 26.52
N ALA A 202 47.43 2.58 27.06
CA ALA A 202 47.92 3.72 26.31
C ALA A 202 49.26 3.39 25.64
N THR A 203 49.36 3.57 24.32
CA THR A 203 50.64 3.71 23.64
C THR A 203 50.66 4.95 22.75
N SER A 204 51.47 5.90 23.21
CA SER A 204 51.92 7.09 22.52
C SER A 204 52.99 6.71 21.50
N VAL A 205 52.86 7.14 20.25
CA VAL A 205 54.01 7.29 19.35
C VAL A 205 53.91 8.63 18.61
N VAL A 206 54.97 9.40 18.77
CA VAL A 206 55.21 10.75 18.25
C VAL A 206 56.09 10.63 17.00
N ILE A 207 56.01 11.66 16.14
CA ILE A 207 57.03 12.18 15.20
C ILE A 207 56.87 11.78 13.72
N GLY A 208 56.59 12.80 12.89
CA GLY A 208 56.89 12.81 11.45
C GLY A 208 56.63 14.18 10.82
N LYS A 209 57.70 14.91 10.49
CA LYS A 209 57.73 16.31 10.07
C LYS A 209 57.43 16.51 8.57
N ARG A 210 56.73 17.62 8.28
CA ARG A 210 56.90 18.61 7.17
C ARG A 210 57.10 18.11 5.74
N THR A 211 56.20 18.53 4.85
CA THR A 211 56.57 19.31 3.65
C THR A 211 55.42 20.24 3.25
N SER A 212 55.84 21.45 2.88
CA SER A 212 55.09 22.64 2.51
C SER A 212 54.85 22.72 1.00
N CYS A 213 53.73 23.34 0.60
CA CYS A 213 53.29 23.90 -0.71
C CYS A 213 51.78 23.61 -0.86
N SER A 214 50.87 24.48 -1.27
CA SER A 214 50.98 25.73 -2.02
C SER A 214 49.86 26.71 -1.64
N LEU A 215 50.15 27.97 -1.95
CA LEU A 215 49.33 29.16 -1.79
C LEU A 215 48.21 29.19 -2.82
N PHE A 216 46.96 28.97 -2.42
CA PHE A 216 45.79 29.57 -3.06
C PHE A 216 44.73 29.77 -1.99
N SER A 217 44.60 31.02 -1.52
CA SER A 217 43.59 31.43 -0.55
C SER A 217 42.30 31.76 -1.30
N PRO A 218 41.26 30.91 -1.29
CA PRO A 218 39.96 31.31 -1.77
C PRO A 218 39.38 32.37 -0.82
N SER A 219 38.78 33.40 -1.43
CA SER A 219 38.03 34.50 -0.83
C SER A 219 37.19 34.07 0.40
N PRO A 220 37.04 34.92 1.43
CA PRO A 220 36.28 34.62 2.64
C PRO A 220 34.77 34.56 2.32
N ALA A 221 34.34 33.43 1.75
CA ALA A 221 32.95 33.04 1.76
C ALA A 221 32.53 32.98 3.23
N LYS A 222 31.50 33.76 3.58
CA LYS A 222 30.88 33.79 4.90
C LYS A 222 30.53 32.37 5.30
N ARG A 223 31.43 31.70 6.04
CA ARG A 223 31.18 30.40 6.65
C ARG A 223 30.00 30.63 7.58
N TYR A 224 28.82 30.23 7.13
CA TYR A 224 27.70 29.96 8.01
C TYR A 224 28.24 28.98 9.05
N ARG A 225 28.61 29.53 10.21
CA ARG A 225 28.95 28.76 11.40
C ARG A 225 27.60 28.15 11.79
N SER A 226 27.32 26.97 11.25
CA SER A 226 26.20 26.14 11.67
C SER A 226 26.32 26.04 13.18
N ARG A 227 25.43 26.75 13.87
CA ARG A 227 25.36 26.79 15.32
C ARG A 227 25.10 25.34 15.71
N SER A 228 26.11 24.66 16.23
CA SER A 228 25.95 23.29 16.70
C SER A 228 24.74 23.29 17.64
N PRO A 229 23.77 22.38 17.45
CA PRO A 229 22.61 22.29 18.32
C PRO A 229 23.11 22.29 19.76
N SER A 230 22.58 23.20 20.55
CA SER A 230 22.97 23.36 21.94
C SER A 230 22.60 22.07 22.66
N ASN A 231 23.56 21.40 23.31
CA ASN A 231 23.30 20.19 24.11
C ASN A 231 22.16 20.38 25.13
N ASN A 232 21.81 21.63 25.47
CA ASN A 232 20.69 21.95 26.35
C ASN A 232 19.32 21.59 25.73
N ASP A 233 19.19 21.65 24.40
CA ASP A 233 17.95 21.31 23.69
C ASP A 233 17.72 19.79 23.71
N GLU A 234 18.80 18.99 23.70
CA GLU A 234 18.72 17.52 23.74
C GLU A 234 18.13 17.00 25.06
N PHE A 235 18.60 17.52 26.20
CA PHE A 235 18.06 17.13 27.51
C PHE A 235 16.60 17.56 27.70
N SER A 236 16.21 18.73 27.16
CA SER A 236 14.82 19.19 27.21
C SER A 236 13.90 18.25 26.41
N LEU A 237 14.32 17.84 25.21
CA LEU A 237 13.54 16.92 24.35
C LEU A 237 13.43 15.52 24.96
N LEU A 238 14.49 15.02 25.59
CA LEU A 238 14.44 13.72 26.29
C LEU A 238 13.46 13.73 27.47
N HIS A 239 13.42 14.83 28.23
CA HIS A 239 12.47 14.98 29.32
C HIS A 239 11.02 15.07 28.81
N GLU A 240 10.78 15.85 27.74
CA GLU A 240 9.48 15.96 27.11
C GLU A 240 8.98 14.61 26.56
N LEU A 241 9.87 13.85 25.90
CA LEU A 241 9.59 12.48 25.43
C LEU A 241 9.22 11.55 26.60
N GLY A 242 9.94 11.67 27.72
CA GLY A 242 9.63 10.94 28.95
C GLY A 242 8.24 11.28 29.49
N SER A 243 7.90 12.57 29.55
CA SER A 243 6.59 13.05 29.98
C SER A 243 5.46 12.53 29.09
N LEU A 244 5.62 12.62 27.77
CA LEU A 244 4.64 12.10 26.81
C LEU A 244 4.46 10.58 26.91
N SER A 245 5.55 9.84 27.13
CA SER A 245 5.48 8.39 27.36
C SER A 245 4.65 8.05 28.60
N GLU A 246 4.82 8.78 29.71
CA GLU A 246 4.00 8.59 30.91
C GLU A 246 2.54 8.97 30.69
N GLU A 247 2.26 10.02 29.90
CA GLU A 247 0.89 10.39 29.52
C GLU A 247 0.21 9.30 28.68
N ILE A 248 0.91 8.73 27.70
CA ILE A 248 0.39 7.62 26.88
C ILE A 248 0.06 6.40 27.76
N LYS A 249 0.93 6.06 28.71
CA LYS A 249 0.69 4.96 29.67
C LYS A 249 -0.55 5.24 30.51
N TYR A 250 -0.69 6.46 31.03
CA TYR A 250 -1.85 6.86 31.81
C TYR A 250 -3.15 6.76 30.97
N LEU A 251 -3.15 7.25 29.74
CA LEU A 251 -4.30 7.18 28.83
C LEU A 251 -4.66 5.74 28.49
N ALA A 252 -3.67 4.87 28.26
CA ALA A 252 -3.90 3.44 28.01
C ALA A 252 -4.51 2.73 29.23
N ALA A 253 -4.05 3.03 30.44
CA ALA A 253 -4.61 2.52 31.68
C ALA A 253 -6.05 3.01 31.90
N LYS A 254 -6.30 4.30 31.65
CA LYS A 254 -7.64 4.90 31.72
C LYS A 254 -8.60 4.27 30.72
N GLN A 255 -8.16 4.05 29.47
CA GLN A 255 -8.93 3.37 28.44
C GLN A 255 -9.28 1.94 28.86
N SER A 256 -8.32 1.20 29.44
CA SER A 256 -8.55 -0.16 29.95
C SER A 256 -9.59 -0.18 31.06
N ARG A 257 -9.53 0.76 32.02
CA ARG A 257 -10.54 0.89 33.08
C ARG A 257 -11.94 1.22 32.56
N ILE A 258 -12.03 2.03 31.50
CA ILE A 258 -13.32 2.33 30.86
C ILE A 258 -13.87 1.06 30.18
N ARG A 259 -13.01 0.28 29.51
CA ARG A 259 -13.40 -1.00 28.89
C ARG A 259 -13.93 -2.00 29.90
N GLU A 260 -13.23 -2.16 31.02
CA GLU A 260 -13.65 -3.02 32.13
C GLU A 260 -15.04 -2.60 32.65
N LYS A 261 -15.25 -1.30 32.92
CA LYS A 261 -16.56 -0.80 33.33
C LYS A 261 -17.67 -1.05 32.31
N LEU A 262 -17.37 -0.91 31.01
CA LEU A 262 -18.34 -1.18 29.94
C LEU A 262 -18.65 -2.69 29.85
N GLN A 263 -17.66 -3.55 30.13
CA GLN A 263 -17.83 -4.99 30.22
C GLN A 263 -18.72 -5.38 31.41
N ASP A 264 -18.53 -4.77 32.57
CA ASP A 264 -19.38 -4.96 33.75
C ASP A 264 -20.85 -4.58 33.50
N LEU A 265 -21.07 -3.60 32.62
CA LEU A 265 -22.41 -3.17 32.17
C LEU A 265 -23.02 -4.08 31.10
N GLY A 266 -22.36 -5.17 30.72
CA GLY A 266 -22.86 -6.14 29.75
C GLY A 266 -22.77 -5.70 28.29
N VAL A 267 -22.00 -4.65 27.97
CA VAL A 267 -21.79 -4.20 26.59
C VAL A 267 -20.90 -5.21 25.87
N SER A 268 -21.52 -6.12 25.11
CA SER A 268 -20.85 -7.30 24.54
C SER A 268 -19.91 -7.01 23.36
N SER A 269 -19.87 -5.77 22.86
CA SER A 269 -19.05 -5.41 21.70
C SER A 269 -18.45 -4.02 21.87
N ILE A 270 -17.34 -3.93 22.60
CA ILE A 270 -16.48 -2.74 22.57
C ILE A 270 -15.49 -2.96 21.43
N PRO A 271 -15.53 -2.18 20.34
CA PRO A 271 -14.56 -2.29 19.26
C PRO A 271 -13.15 -2.19 19.84
N GLU A 272 -12.30 -3.18 19.58
CA GLU A 272 -10.86 -3.05 19.86
C GLU A 272 -10.37 -1.80 19.12
N PRO A 273 -9.53 -0.96 19.75
CA PRO A 273 -9.07 0.21 19.06
C PRO A 273 -8.17 -0.30 17.92
N ASP A 274 -8.60 -0.06 16.69
CA ASP A 274 -7.92 -0.41 15.44
C ASP A 274 -6.62 0.40 15.27
N PHE A 275 -5.78 0.46 16.31
CA PHE A 275 -4.35 0.62 16.11
C PHE A 275 -3.93 -0.62 15.33
N LEU A 276 -3.42 -0.41 14.11
CA LEU A 276 -2.88 -1.44 13.21
C LEU A 276 -2.64 -2.76 13.92
N SER A 277 -3.40 -3.79 13.55
CA SER A 277 -3.49 -5.06 14.27
C SER A 277 -2.12 -5.39 14.84
N ARG A 278 -1.97 -5.56 16.16
CA ARG A 278 -0.67 -5.77 16.84
C ARG A 278 0.24 -6.80 16.14
N ASN A 279 -0.35 -7.68 15.35
CA ASN A 279 0.31 -8.63 14.46
C ASN A 279 0.96 -7.95 13.24
N GLN A 280 0.31 -7.02 12.54
CA GLN A 280 0.90 -6.22 11.46
C GLN A 280 2.11 -5.41 11.93
N ILE A 281 2.04 -4.83 13.13
CA ILE A 281 3.20 -4.13 13.71
C ILE A 281 4.35 -5.11 13.90
N ARG A 282 4.09 -6.28 14.49
CA ARG A 282 5.10 -7.34 14.66
C ARG A 282 5.66 -7.86 13.35
N ASP A 283 4.82 -8.02 12.33
CA ASP A 283 5.24 -8.47 11.01
C ASP A 283 6.15 -7.44 10.34
N LEU A 284 5.81 -6.15 10.44
CA LEU A 284 6.63 -5.05 9.92
C LEU A 284 7.94 -4.89 10.70
N GLU A 285 7.91 -5.02 12.03
CA GLU A 285 9.11 -5.02 12.87
C GLU A 285 10.07 -6.15 12.46
N LEU A 286 9.52 -7.35 12.22
CA LEU A 286 10.28 -8.49 11.74
C LEU A 286 10.88 -8.24 10.36
N GLU A 287 10.11 -7.68 9.42
CA GLU A 287 10.56 -7.34 8.07
C GLU A 287 11.73 -6.33 8.10
N ILE A 288 11.61 -5.27 8.91
CA ILE A 288 12.66 -4.27 9.10
C ILE A 288 13.92 -4.91 9.69
N GLU A 289 13.78 -5.80 10.67
CA GLU A 289 14.91 -6.48 11.28
C GLU A 289 15.64 -7.41 10.28
N THR A 290 14.88 -8.08 9.40
CA THR A 290 15.49 -8.89 8.34
C THR A 290 16.24 -8.07 7.30
N GLU A 291 15.70 -6.92 6.90
CA GLU A 291 16.38 -6.00 5.96
C GLU A 291 17.68 -5.48 6.55
N ARG A 292 17.67 -5.04 7.81
CA ARG A 292 18.86 -4.54 8.49
C ARG A 292 19.96 -5.59 8.56
N ARG A 293 19.59 -6.85 8.85
CA ARG A 293 20.53 -7.97 8.86
C ARG A 293 21.15 -8.19 7.48
N GLN A 294 20.33 -8.20 6.43
CA GLN A 294 20.80 -8.34 5.05
C GLN A 294 21.76 -7.21 4.66
N ARG A 295 21.43 -5.97 5.04
CA ARG A 295 22.29 -4.81 4.77
C ARG A 295 23.65 -4.94 5.44
N ILE A 296 23.68 -5.33 6.73
CA ILE A 296 24.92 -5.53 7.47
C ILE A 296 25.77 -6.65 6.85
N GLU A 297 25.15 -7.74 6.43
CA GLU A 297 25.82 -8.86 5.76
C GLU A 297 26.45 -8.41 4.43
N CYS A 298 25.69 -7.73 3.58
CA CYS A 298 26.19 -7.17 2.32
C CYS A 298 27.30 -6.13 2.54
N GLU A 299 27.15 -5.24 3.51
CA GLU A 299 28.18 -4.24 3.84
C GLU A 299 29.47 -4.92 4.33
N THR A 300 29.36 -5.99 5.11
CA THR A 300 30.50 -6.79 5.57
C THR A 300 31.21 -7.47 4.40
N VAL A 301 30.48 -8.11 3.49
CA VAL A 301 31.03 -8.73 2.28
C VAL A 301 31.75 -7.69 1.41
N LEU A 302 31.16 -6.50 1.24
CA LEU A 302 31.80 -5.41 0.50
C LEU A 302 33.09 -4.91 1.18
N MET A 303 33.13 -4.87 2.51
CA MET A 303 34.35 -4.53 3.24
C MET A 303 35.44 -5.59 3.07
N ASP A 304 35.09 -6.87 3.08
CA ASP A 304 36.05 -7.96 2.87
C ASP A 304 36.61 -7.95 1.45
N ILE A 305 35.78 -7.76 0.42
CA ILE A 305 36.23 -7.60 -0.97
C ILE A 305 37.20 -6.41 -1.08
N ARG A 306 36.87 -5.26 -0.48
CA ARG A 306 37.76 -4.08 -0.49
C ARG A 306 39.09 -4.35 0.21
N ARG A 307 39.07 -5.15 1.28
CA ARG A 307 40.28 -5.55 2.02
C ARG A 307 41.14 -6.50 1.20
N GLU A 308 40.54 -7.47 0.51
CA GLU A 308 41.25 -8.41 -0.36
C GLU A 308 41.82 -7.73 -1.61
N CYS A 309 41.09 -6.80 -2.20
CA CYS A 309 41.54 -5.97 -3.33
C CYS A 309 42.71 -5.03 -2.99
N ARG A 310 43.12 -4.89 -1.71
CA ARG A 310 44.35 -4.16 -1.33
C ARG A 310 45.63 -4.96 -1.57
N VAL A 311 45.57 -6.29 -1.72
CA VAL A 311 46.72 -7.13 -2.08
C VAL A 311 46.59 -7.48 -3.57
N PRO A 312 47.62 -7.26 -4.40
CA PRO A 312 47.39 -6.99 -5.81
C PRO A 312 47.12 -8.28 -6.59
N PHE A 313 45.86 -8.47 -6.96
CA PHE A 313 45.53 -9.14 -8.23
C PHE A 313 44.24 -8.64 -8.86
N ILE A 314 43.38 -7.93 -8.12
CA ILE A 314 42.20 -7.25 -8.64
C ILE A 314 42.44 -5.75 -8.58
N VAL A 315 42.41 -5.10 -9.74
CA VAL A 315 42.60 -3.65 -9.85
C VAL A 315 41.38 -2.96 -9.21
N PRO A 316 41.53 -2.16 -8.13
CA PRO A 316 40.40 -1.48 -7.48
C PRO A 316 39.51 -0.68 -8.45
N ALA A 317 40.10 -0.08 -9.48
CA ALA A 317 39.38 0.66 -10.52
C ALA A 317 38.40 -0.21 -11.33
N LEU A 318 38.68 -1.51 -11.53
CA LEU A 318 37.76 -2.43 -12.21
C LEU A 318 36.54 -2.73 -11.34
N PHE A 319 36.75 -2.85 -10.02
CA PHE A 319 35.65 -3.08 -9.07
C PHE A 319 34.76 -1.84 -8.93
N ASP A 320 35.36 -0.64 -8.86
CA ASP A 320 34.60 0.61 -8.83
C ASP A 320 33.79 0.80 -10.12
N ALA A 321 34.37 0.48 -11.28
CA ALA A 321 33.66 0.49 -12.55
C ALA A 321 32.46 -0.49 -12.54
N PHE A 322 32.61 -1.68 -11.95
CA PHE A 322 31.51 -2.64 -11.82
C PHE A 322 30.39 -2.16 -10.90
N ILE A 323 30.73 -1.50 -9.78
CA ILE A 323 29.76 -0.87 -8.89
C ILE A 323 28.98 0.21 -9.65
N ASP A 324 29.66 1.04 -10.42
CA ASP A 324 29.04 2.14 -11.16
C ASP A 324 28.14 1.62 -12.28
N ILE A 325 28.55 0.55 -12.99
CA ILE A 325 27.68 -0.14 -13.95
C ILE A 325 26.45 -0.71 -13.25
N SER A 326 26.62 -1.36 -12.09
CA SER A 326 25.50 -1.96 -11.35
C SER A 326 24.48 -0.89 -10.96
N LYS A 327 24.92 0.24 -10.40
CA LYS A 327 24.05 1.40 -10.10
C LYS A 327 23.33 1.91 -11.34
N LEU A 328 24.05 2.07 -12.46
CA LEU A 328 23.47 2.54 -13.72
C LEU A 328 22.37 1.58 -14.19
N THR A 329 22.62 0.27 -14.10
CA THR A 329 21.66 -0.75 -14.52
C THR A 329 20.40 -0.72 -13.65
N THR A 330 20.54 -0.60 -12.32
CA THR A 330 19.39 -0.47 -11.41
C THR A 330 18.57 0.77 -11.72
N THR A 331 19.22 1.93 -11.93
CA THR A 331 18.50 3.17 -12.29
C THR A 331 17.75 3.07 -13.61
N VAL A 332 18.32 2.37 -14.61
CA VAL A 332 17.66 2.16 -15.91
C VAL A 332 16.45 1.22 -15.74
N VAL A 333 16.61 0.12 -15.00
CA VAL A 333 15.51 -0.82 -14.72
C VAL A 333 14.39 -0.12 -13.95
N ASP A 334 14.72 0.70 -12.97
CA ASP A 334 13.75 1.48 -12.19
C ASP A 334 13.03 2.53 -13.06
N SER A 335 13.70 3.11 -14.06
CA SER A 335 13.10 4.07 -14.99
C SER A 335 12.22 3.44 -16.08
N LEU A 336 12.37 2.13 -16.31
CA LEU A 336 11.59 1.35 -17.28
C LEU A 336 10.25 0.87 -16.70
N HIS A 337 10.02 1.09 -15.40
CA HIS A 337 8.81 0.71 -14.69
C HIS A 337 7.85 1.89 -14.45
#